data_AF-A0A9E5Y856-F1
#
_entry.id   AF-A0A9E5Y856-F1
#
_cell.length_a   1.000
_cell.length_b   1.000
_cell.length_c   1.000
_cell.angle_alpha   90.00
_cell.angle_beta   90.00
_cell.angle_gamma   90.00
#
_symmetry.space_group_name_H-M   'P 1'
#
loop_
_entity.id
_entity.type
_entity.pdbx_description
1 polymer ?
#
loop_
_entity_poly.entity_id
_entity_poly.type
_entity_poly.pdbx_seq_one_letter_code
_entity_poly.pdbx_strand_id
1 'polypeptide(L)'
;MKRTIYIFSNGELKRKQNTIYFERERGDKKYVPVENTGEIMIFGEITINKKLFDFLSQQEIILHFFNYYGYYSGSFYPRLVFSLPIRD
;
A
#
# COMPACT_ATOMS: atom_id res chain seq x y z
N MET A 1 -12.03 -12.61 0.97
CA MET A 1 -10.85 -12.30 0.12
C MET A 1 -10.51 -10.83 0.27
N LYS A 2 -9.26 -10.50 0.61
CA LYS A 2 -8.79 -9.11 0.58
C LYS A 2 -8.71 -8.62 -0.87
N ARG A 3 -8.92 -7.33 -1.11
CA ARG A 3 -8.94 -6.73 -2.45
C ARG A 3 -7.56 -6.29 -2.90
N THR A 4 -7.32 -6.40 -4.20
CA THR A 4 -6.18 -5.80 -4.90
C THR A 4 -6.53 -4.38 -5.34
N ILE A 5 -5.65 -3.43 -5.05
CA ILE A 5 -5.83 -2.02 -5.42
C ILE A 5 -4.85 -1.69 -6.54
N TYR A 6 -5.32 -0.99 -7.58
CA TYR A 6 -4.49 -0.57 -8.70
C TYR A 6 -4.35 0.96 -8.71
N ILE A 7 -3.11 1.46 -8.78
CA ILE A 7 -2.78 2.88 -8.85
C ILE A 7 -2.05 3.15 -10.17
N PHE A 8 -2.76 3.75 -11.13
CA PHE A 8 -2.23 4.15 -12.43
C PHE A 8 -1.87 5.63 -12.53
N SER A 9 -2.38 6.44 -11.62
CA SER A 9 -2.19 7.89 -11.63
C SER A 9 -0.99 8.28 -10.76
N ASN A 10 -0.36 9.41 -11.08
CA ASN A 10 0.67 10.00 -10.24
C ASN A 10 0.05 10.67 -9.01
N GLY A 11 0.80 10.70 -7.91
CA GLY A 11 0.35 11.36 -6.68
C GLY A 11 1.05 10.90 -5.41
N GLU A 12 0.37 11.08 -4.28
CA GLU A 12 0.92 10.74 -2.96
C GLU A 12 -0.03 9.80 -2.23
N LEU A 13 0.51 8.68 -1.73
CA LEU A 13 -0.22 7.79 -0.84
C LEU A 13 0.04 8.24 0.60
N LYS A 14 -1.03 8.44 1.36
CA LYS A 14 -0.98 8.95 2.74
C LYS A 14 -1.81 8.12 3.68
N ARG A 15 -1.40 8.08 4.95
CA ARG A 15 -2.18 7.51 6.05
C ARG A 15 -3.05 8.60 6.69
N LYS A 16 -4.31 8.26 6.99
CA LYS A 16 -5.17 9.03 7.90
C LYS A 16 -5.76 8.05 8.93
N GLN A 17 -5.28 8.11 10.17
CA GLN A 17 -5.71 7.18 11.24
C GLN A 17 -5.54 5.71 10.80
N ASN A 18 -6.61 4.91 10.76
CA ASN A 18 -6.59 3.50 10.32
C ASN A 18 -6.99 3.32 8.85
N THR A 19 -6.99 4.39 8.05
CA THR A 19 -7.23 4.29 6.61
C THR A 19 -6.05 4.88 5.82
N ILE A 20 -5.95 4.50 4.55
CA ILE A 20 -5.05 5.16 3.60
C ILE A 20 -5.89 5.92 2.57
N TYR A 21 -5.31 6.97 2.01
CA TYR A 21 -5.90 7.67 0.89
C TYR A 21 -4.82 8.01 -0.12
N PHE A 22 -5.21 8.00 -1.39
CA PHE A 22 -4.38 8.42 -2.49
C PHE A 22 -4.82 9.83 -2.91
N GLU A 23 -3.89 10.76 -2.87
CA GLU A 23 -4.07 12.15 -3.29
C GLU A 23 -3.41 12.32 -4.66
N ARG A 24 -4.23 12.55 -5.69
CA ARG A 24 -3.74 12.83 -7.05
C ARG A 24 -3.20 14.26 -7.10
N GLU A 25 -2.34 14.55 -8.09
CA GLU A 25 -1.82 15.89 -8.33
C GLU A 25 -2.90 16.98 -8.46
N ARG A 26 -4.10 16.61 -8.95
CA ARG A 26 -5.25 17.51 -9.08
C ARG A 26 -5.99 17.81 -7.77
N GLY A 27 -5.55 17.24 -6.65
CA GLY A 27 -6.15 17.40 -5.32
C GLY A 27 -7.26 16.40 -5.00
N ASP A 28 -7.66 15.54 -5.95
CA ASP A 28 -8.66 14.50 -5.74
C ASP A 28 -8.14 13.45 -4.74
N LYS A 29 -8.95 13.16 -3.71
CA LYS A 29 -8.63 12.17 -2.67
C LYS A 29 -9.49 10.93 -2.81
N LYS A 30 -8.85 9.78 -2.96
CA LYS A 30 -9.51 8.47 -2.95
C LYS A 30 -9.14 7.70 -1.69
N TYR A 31 -10.12 7.45 -0.84
CA TYR A 31 -9.95 6.66 0.38
C TYR A 31 -9.99 5.16 0.07
N VAL A 32 -9.09 4.41 0.71
CA VAL A 32 -8.96 2.96 0.57
C VAL A 32 -8.92 2.35 1.97
N PRO A 33 -9.94 1.55 2.35
CA PRO A 33 -9.95 0.91 3.67
C PRO A 33 -8.92 -0.23 3.70
N VAL A 34 -8.01 -0.18 4.68
CA VAL A 34 -6.89 -1.14 4.78
C VAL A 34 -7.33 -2.54 5.19
N GLU A 35 -8.39 -2.66 6.00
CA GLU A 35 -8.92 -3.94 6.50
C GLU A 35 -9.25 -4.93 5.37
N ASN A 36 -9.70 -4.39 4.23
CA ASN A 36 -10.11 -5.14 3.05
C ASN A 36 -9.11 -5.04 1.90
N THR A 37 -7.88 -4.61 2.16
CA THR A 37 -6.81 -4.47 1.15
C THR A 37 -5.72 -5.48 1.42
N GLY A 38 -5.36 -6.28 0.42
CA GLY A 38 -4.31 -7.30 0.54
C GLY A 38 -3.01 -6.87 -0.13
N GLU A 39 -3.14 -6.19 -1.26
CA GLU A 39 -2.01 -5.81 -2.10
C GLU A 39 -2.34 -4.55 -2.91
N ILE A 40 -1.30 -3.78 -3.23
CA ILE A 40 -1.40 -2.56 -4.02
C ILE A 40 -0.42 -2.65 -5.19
N MET A 41 -0.96 -2.55 -6.40
CA MET A 41 -0.23 -2.54 -7.66
C MET A 41 -0.01 -1.09 -8.10
N ILE A 42 1.25 -0.66 -8.16
CA ILE A 42 1.65 0.74 -8.35
C ILE A 42 2.34 0.89 -9.70
N PHE A 43 1.60 1.48 -10.65
CA PHE A 43 2.07 1.79 -12.00
C PHE A 43 2.40 3.27 -12.19
N GLY A 44 1.71 4.15 -11.46
CA GLY A 44 1.98 5.59 -11.48
C GLY A 44 3.19 5.97 -10.63
N GLU A 45 3.73 7.17 -10.85
CA GLU A 45 4.76 7.75 -10.00
C GLU A 45 4.13 8.18 -8.67
N ILE A 46 4.55 7.55 -7.57
CA ILE A 46 4.00 7.85 -6.26
C ILE A 46 5.06 8.30 -5.26
N THR A 47 4.65 9.18 -4.35
CA THR A 47 5.41 9.49 -3.14
C THR A 47 4.82 8.75 -1.94
N ILE A 48 5.69 8.11 -1.17
CA ILE A 48 5.38 7.47 0.12
C ILE A 48 6.48 7.77 1.14
N ASN A 49 6.14 7.76 2.42
CA ASN A 49 7.11 7.94 3.50
C ASN A 49 7.23 6.70 4.39
N LYS A 50 8.28 6.65 5.21
CA LYS A 50 8.55 5.55 6.15
C LYS A 50 7.37 5.24 7.06
N LYS A 51 6.66 6.25 7.58
CA LYS A 51 5.54 6.04 8.52
C LYS A 51 4.38 5.30 7.86
N LEU A 52 4.07 5.62 6.60
CA LEU A 52 3.08 4.88 5.83
C LEU A 52 3.57 3.46 5.52
N PHE A 53 4.82 3.32 5.11
CA PHE A 53 5.42 2.02 4.81
C PHE A 53 5.37 1.06 6.01
N ASP A 54 5.77 1.54 7.20
CA ASP A 54 5.68 0.79 8.45
C ASP A 54 4.23 0.39 8.77
N PHE A 55 3.26 1.29 8.53
CA PHE A 55 1.85 1.01 8.74
C PHE A 55 1.31 -0.06 7.78
N LEU A 56 1.64 0.02 6.49
CA LEU A 56 1.23 -0.98 5.50
C LEU A 56 1.84 -2.36 5.82
N SER A 57 3.07 -2.38 6.35
CA SER A 57 3.69 -3.60 6.87
C SER A 57 2.89 -4.21 8.03
N GLN A 58 2.47 -3.40 9.01
CA GLN A 58 1.62 -3.85 10.13
C GLN A 58 0.24 -4.35 9.69
N GLN A 59 -0.28 -3.86 8.58
CA GLN A 59 -1.57 -4.30 8.00
C GLN A 59 -1.40 -5.48 7.04
N GLU A 60 -0.17 -5.99 6.88
CA GLU A 60 0.17 -7.08 5.96
C GLU A 60 -0.24 -6.78 4.50
N ILE A 61 -0.05 -5.53 4.08
CA ILE A 61 -0.34 -5.09 2.71
C ILE A 61 0.94 -5.14 1.87
N ILE A 62 0.92 -5.95 0.82
CA ILE A 62 2.04 -6.07 -0.14
C ILE A 62 1.99 -4.91 -1.13
N LEU A 63 3.15 -4.33 -1.45
CA LEU A 63 3.26 -3.28 -2.45
C LEU A 63 4.05 -3.80 -3.64
N HIS A 64 3.48 -3.70 -4.83
CA HIS A 64 4.13 -4.07 -6.09
C HIS A 64 4.41 -2.81 -6.89
N PHE A 65 5.65 -2.66 -7.34
CA PHE A 65 6.10 -1.51 -8.12
C PHE A 65 6.37 -1.93 -9.56
N PHE A 66 5.91 -1.11 -10.49
CA PHE A 66 6.15 -1.25 -11.92
C PHE A 66 6.89 -0.02 -12.42
N ASN A 67 7.77 -0.19 -13.41
CA ASN A 67 8.46 0.93 -14.03
C ASN A 67 7.55 1.64 -15.05
N TYR A 68 8.06 2.73 -15.63
CA TYR A 68 7.34 3.55 -16.62
C TYR A 68 6.78 2.74 -17.81
N TYR A 69 7.47 1.67 -18.20
CA TYR A 69 7.07 0.81 -19.32
C TYR A 69 6.11 -0.33 -18.91
N GLY A 70 5.68 -0.36 -17.64
CA GLY A 70 4.78 -1.38 -17.10
C GLY A 70 5.46 -2.70 -16.74
N TYR A 71 6.80 -2.78 -16.79
CA TYR A 71 7.51 -3.97 -16.33
C TYR A 71 7.60 -3.99 -14.80
N TYR A 72 7.48 -5.19 -14.23
CA TYR A 72 7.59 -5.39 -12.79
C TYR A 72 8.99 -5.05 -12.30
N SER A 73 9.07 -4.07 -11.39
CA SER A 73 10.32 -3.61 -10.79
C SER A 73 10.67 -4.40 -9.52
N GLY A 74 9.65 -4.80 -8.77
CA GLY A 74 9.84 -5.48 -7.48
C GLY A 74 8.64 -5.30 -6.56
N SER A 75 8.70 -5.96 -5.40
CA SER A 75 7.69 -5.84 -4.36
C SER A 75 8.31 -5.62 -3.01
N PHE A 76 7.62 -4.84 -2.19
CA PHE A 76 7.80 -4.87 -0.76
C PHE A 76 6.86 -5.91 -0.15
N TYR A 77 7.47 -6.92 0.48
CA TYR A 77 6.77 -7.90 1.29
C TYR A 77 6.87 -7.49 2.77
N PRO A 78 5.72 -7.26 3.45
CA PRO A 78 5.68 -7.07 4.89
C PRO A 78 6.39 -8.20 5.62
N ARG A 79 7.09 -7.87 6.70
CA ARG A 79 7.63 -8.90 7.58
C ARG A 79 6.45 -9.63 8.21
N LEU A 80 6.35 -10.94 7.99
CA LEU A 80 5.41 -11.79 8.70
C LEU A 80 5.64 -11.62 10.20
N VAL A 81 4.66 -11.04 10.88
CA VAL A 81 4.62 -11.10 12.34
C VAL A 81 4.09 -12.48 12.66
N PHE A 82 4.99 -13.44 12.88
CA PHE A 82 4.60 -14.66 13.57
C PHE A 82 4.20 -14.26 14.99
N SER A 83 2.91 -13.96 15.20
CA SER A 83 2.31 -14.12 16.50
C SER A 83 2.34 -15.62 16.77
N LEU A 84 3.47 -16.10 17.32
CA LEU A 84 3.44 -17.39 17.99
C LEU A 84 2.28 -17.32 18.98
N PRO A 85 1.34 -18.26 18.96
CA PRO A 85 0.42 -18.37 20.08
C PRO A 85 1.32 -18.50 21.30
N ILE A 86 1.23 -17.53 22.21
CA ILE A 86 1.78 -17.69 23.54
C ILE A 86 1.06 -18.93 24.06
N ARG A 87 1.80 -20.05 24.11
CA ARG A 87 1.29 -21.26 24.73
C ARG A 87 1.26 -20.94 26.21
N ASP A 88 0.05 -20.78 26.73
CA ASP A 88 -0.23 -20.88 28.16
C ASP A 88 0.23 -22.25 28.69
#